data_AF-A0A1Y2CDK6-F1
#
_entry.id   AF-A0A1Y2CDK6-F1
#
_cell.length_a   1.000
_cell.length_b   1.000
_cell.length_c   1.000
_cell.angle_alpha   90.00
_cell.angle_beta   90.00
_cell.angle_gamma   90.00
#
_symmetry.space_group_name_H-M   'P 1'
#
loop_
_entity.id
_entity.type
_entity.pdbx_description
1 polymer ?
#
loop_
_entity_poly.entity_id
_entity_poly.type
_entity_poly.pdbx_seq_one_letter_code
_entity_poly.pdbx_strand_id
1 'polypeptide(L)'
;MRHPDASIETMSLILDYFYSGSVTVPNTNIVQVSLFADQLLLTALKEKCDVHLLGDVSPSKTHSVYFCIATSSDSAISNEER
;
A
#
# COMPACT_ATOMS: atom_id res chain seq x y z
N MET A 1 -0.02 8.37 21.92
CA MET A 1 -0.74 8.68 20.67
C MET A 1 -0.81 7.39 19.86
N ARG A 2 -1.99 6.75 19.78
CA ARG A 2 -2.21 5.66 18.81
C ARG A 2 -2.70 6.33 17.54
N HIS A 3 -1.96 6.21 16.44
CA HIS A 3 -2.50 6.54 15.12
C HIS A 3 -3.66 5.55 14.89
N PRO A 4 -4.92 6.01 14.76
CA PRO A 4 -6.08 5.12 14.84
C PRO A 4 -6.22 4.13 13.67
N ASP A 5 -5.39 4.25 12.63
CA ASP A 5 -5.58 3.52 11.37
C ASP A 5 -4.46 2.55 10.99
N ALA A 6 -3.35 2.50 11.75
CA ALA A 6 -2.31 1.48 11.56
C ALA A 6 -2.37 0.45 12.69
N SER A 7 -2.60 -0.82 12.33
CA SER A 7 -2.34 -1.91 13.26
C SER A 7 -0.84 -1.88 13.66
N ILE A 8 -0.55 -2.30 14.89
CA ILE A 8 0.82 -2.41 15.39
C ILE A 8 1.67 -3.28 14.44
N GLU A 9 1.05 -4.29 13.84
CA GLU A 9 1.66 -5.18 12.85
C GLU A 9 2.04 -4.44 11.57
N THR A 10 1.16 -3.60 11.02
CA THR A 10 1.45 -2.78 9.83
C THR A 10 2.63 -1.84 10.09
N MET A 11 2.67 -1.17 11.26
CA MET A 11 3.82 -0.32 11.62
C MET A 11 5.10 -1.14 11.79
N SER A 12 5.02 -2.32 12.40
CA SER A 12 6.20 -3.19 12.56
C SER A 12 6.78 -3.61 11.21
N LEU A 13 5.95 -3.93 10.22
CA LEU A 13 6.38 -4.30 8.87
C LEU A 13 7.02 -3.12 8.12
N ILE A 14 6.45 -1.92 8.26
CA ILE A 14 7.03 -0.69 7.70
C ILE A 14 8.42 -0.44 8.30
N LEU A 15 8.56 -0.55 9.63
CA LEU A 15 9.84 -0.37 10.31
C LEU A 15 10.86 -1.43 9.90
N ASP A 16 10.44 -2.69 9.79
CA ASP A 16 11.32 -3.77 9.34
C ASP A 16 11.87 -3.49 7.93
N TYR A 17 11.02 -2.98 7.03
CA TYR A 17 11.47 -2.51 5.71
C TYR A 17 12.45 -1.33 5.79
N PHE A 18 12.21 -0.35 6.67
CA PHE A 18 13.13 0.78 6.85
C PHE A 18 14.51 0.35 7.31
N TYR A 19 14.60 -0.60 8.23
CA TYR A 19 15.88 -1.01 8.82
C TYR A 19 16.60 -2.08 8.02
N SER A 20 15.89 -2.99 7.35
CA SER A 20 16.51 -4.10 6.61
C SER A 20 16.52 -3.90 5.09
N GLY A 21 15.74 -2.93 4.57
CA GLY A 21 15.53 -2.72 3.14
C GLY A 21 14.61 -3.75 2.48
N SER A 22 14.07 -4.72 3.23
CA SER A 22 13.22 -5.77 2.69
C SER A 22 12.17 -6.23 3.70
N VAL A 23 10.97 -6.54 3.25
CA VAL A 23 9.95 -7.13 4.14
C VAL A 23 9.07 -8.08 3.35
N THR A 24 8.61 -9.12 4.03
CA THR A 24 7.58 -10.05 3.54
C THR A 24 6.24 -9.63 4.15
N VAL A 25 5.34 -9.13 3.30
CA VAL A 25 4.04 -8.63 3.74
C VAL A 25 3.00 -9.74 3.59
N PRO A 26 2.30 -10.14 4.67
CA PRO A 26 1.21 -11.10 4.57
C PRO A 26 -0.01 -10.50 3.86
N ASN A 27 -0.75 -11.33 3.10
CA ASN A 27 -1.89 -10.89 2.28
C ASN A 27 -3.00 -10.25 3.13
N THR A 28 -3.09 -10.58 4.42
CA THR A 28 -4.04 -9.98 5.37
C THR A 28 -3.77 -8.49 5.63
N ASN A 29 -2.51 -8.05 5.51
CA ASN A 29 -2.09 -6.69 5.85
C ASN A 29 -1.65 -5.91 4.59
N ILE A 30 -1.61 -6.55 3.42
CA ILE A 30 -1.04 -5.99 2.19
C ILE A 30 -1.67 -4.68 1.73
N VAL A 31 -2.99 -4.52 1.88
CA VAL A 31 -3.70 -3.29 1.53
C VAL A 31 -3.34 -2.16 2.50
N GLN A 32 -3.31 -2.45 3.81
CA GLN A 32 -2.94 -1.46 4.82
C GLN A 32 -1.48 -1.03 4.69
N VAL A 33 -0.59 -1.99 4.41
CA VAL A 33 0.83 -1.71 4.19
C VAL A 33 1.04 -0.91 2.90
N SER A 34 0.31 -1.21 1.81
CA SER A 34 0.39 -0.40 0.57
C SER A 34 -0.05 1.05 0.81
N LEU A 35 -1.19 1.25 1.51
CA LEU A 35 -1.69 2.58 1.86
C LEU A 35 -0.71 3.36 2.75
N PHE A 36 -0.12 2.70 3.76
CA PHE A 36 0.86 3.33 4.63
C PHE A 36 2.19 3.61 3.93
N ALA A 37 2.62 2.72 3.03
CA ALA A 37 3.80 2.92 2.21
C ALA A 37 3.62 4.15 1.31
N ASP A 38 2.43 4.37 0.77
CA ASP A 38 2.10 5.57 0.00
C ASP A 38 2.19 6.84 0.84
N GLN A 39 1.59 6.84 2.04
CA GLN A 39 1.66 7.97 2.97
C GLN A 39 3.08 8.33 3.39
N LEU A 40 3.95 7.32 3.49
CA LEU A 40 5.35 7.48 3.86
C LEU A 40 6.29 7.65 2.66
N LEU A 41 5.75 7.76 1.44
CA LEU A 41 6.50 7.90 0.19
C LEU A 41 7.49 6.76 -0.07
N LEU A 42 7.18 5.56 0.43
CA LEU A 42 7.93 4.33 0.19
C LEU A 42 7.47 3.67 -1.11
N THR A 43 7.72 4.33 -2.25
CA THR A 43 7.20 3.93 -3.56
C THR A 43 7.56 2.49 -3.95
N ALA A 44 8.78 2.05 -3.67
CA ALA A 44 9.22 0.68 -3.96
C ALA A 44 8.47 -0.38 -3.13
N LEU A 45 8.10 -0.05 -1.89
CA LEU A 45 7.30 -0.94 -1.05
C LEU A 45 5.84 -0.99 -1.52
N LYS A 46 5.28 0.17 -1.89
CA LYS A 46 3.94 0.28 -2.47
C LYS A 46 3.82 -0.56 -3.74
N GLU A 47 4.72 -0.37 -4.71
CA GLU A 47 4.73 -1.13 -5.96
C GLU A 47 4.83 -2.63 -5.72
N LYS A 48 5.67 -3.06 -4.76
CA LYS A 48 5.78 -4.47 -4.36
C LYS A 48 4.45 -5.02 -3.83
N CYS A 49 3.74 -4.24 -3.01
CA CYS A 49 2.43 -4.62 -2.50
C CYS A 49 1.38 -4.67 -3.62
N ASP A 50 1.38 -3.70 -4.54
CA ASP A 50 0.41 -3.61 -5.63
C ASP A 50 0.58 -4.76 -6.64
N VAL A 51 1.82 -5.12 -6.98
CA VAL A 51 2.11 -6.30 -7.82
C VAL A 51 1.62 -7.58 -7.17
N HIS A 52 1.82 -7.71 -5.86
CA HIS A 52 1.39 -8.91 -5.13
C HIS A 52 -0.14 -8.96 -4.97
N LEU A 53 -0.81 -7.80 -4.81
CA LEU A 53 -2.27 -7.67 -4.87
C LEU A 53 -2.82 -8.06 -6.25
N LEU A 54 -2.16 -7.64 -7.34
CA LEU A 54 -2.56 -7.95 -8.71
C LEU A 54 -2.31 -9.42 -9.08
N GLY A 55 -1.30 -10.06 -8.49
CA GLY A 55 -1.02 -11.48 -8.64
C GLY A 55 -2.02 -12.41 -7.93
N ASP A 56 -2.65 -11.95 -6.85
CA ASP A 56 -3.61 -12.72 -6.03
C ASP A 56 -5.08 -12.49 -6.43
N VAL A 57 -5.35 -11.88 -7.59
CA VAL A 57 -6.72 -11.54 -8.03
C VAL A 57 -7.47 -12.79 -8.48
N SER A 58 -8.07 -13.48 -7.51
CA SER A 58 -9.23 -14.35 -7.73
C SER A 58 -10.46 -13.46 -8.04
N PRO A 59 -11.31 -13.80 -9.04
CA PRO A 59 -12.35 -12.91 -9.59
C PRO A 59 -13.42 -12.42 -8.59
N SER A 60 -13.43 -12.95 -7.36
CA SER A 60 -14.33 -12.55 -6.28
C SER A 60 -13.89 -11.29 -5.51
N LYS A 61 -12.63 -10.84 -5.61
CA LYS A 61 -12.08 -9.71 -4.82
C LYS A 61 -11.74 -8.46 -5.65
N THR A 62 -11.97 -8.51 -6.95
CA THR A 62 -11.53 -7.55 -7.97
C THR A 62 -11.99 -6.11 -7.70
N HIS A 63 -13.20 -5.91 -7.16
CA HIS A 63 -13.77 -4.56 -7.04
C HIS A 63 -13.11 -3.71 -5.95
N SER A 64 -12.61 -4.31 -4.87
CA SER A 64 -11.95 -3.57 -3.79
C SER A 64 -10.52 -3.19 -4.15
N VAL A 65 -9.82 -4.03 -4.93
CA VAL A 65 -8.43 -3.79 -5.32
C VAL A 65 -8.35 -2.64 -6.31
N TYR A 66 -9.17 -2.67 -7.38
CA TYR A 66 -9.19 -1.60 -8.40
C TYR A 66 -9.48 -0.21 -7.85
N PHE A 67 -10.33 -0.11 -6.81
CA PHE A 67 -10.62 1.18 -6.20
C PHE A 67 -9.38 1.76 -5.48
N CYS A 68 -8.63 0.95 -4.73
CA CYS A 68 -7.44 1.41 -4.01
C CYS A 68 -6.30 1.85 -4.94
N ILE A 69 -6.06 1.13 -6.05
CA ILE A 69 -5.08 1.56 -7.06
C ILE A 69 -5.57 2.78 -7.87
N ALA A 70 -6.88 2.89 -8.14
CA ALA A 70 -7.43 4.06 -8.84
C ALA A 70 -7.34 5.35 -8.00
N THR A 71 -7.68 5.31 -6.71
CA THR A 71 -7.58 6.51 -5.83
C THR A 71 -6.14 6.96 -5.60
N SER A 72 -5.17 6.08 -5.82
CA SER A 72 -3.74 6.38 -5.75
C SER A 72 -3.21 7.17 -6.96
N SER A 73 -3.97 7.20 -8.06
CA SER A 73 -3.54 7.78 -9.34
C SER A 73 -4.09 9.21 -9.56
N ASP A 74 -5.19 9.58 -8.87
CA ASP A 74 -5.84 10.89 -9.01
C ASP A 74 -5.06 12.05 -8.36
N SER A 75 -4.15 11.78 -7.42
CA SER A 75 -3.26 12.80 -6.84
C SER A 75 -2.13 13.26 -7.78
N ALA A 76 -1.99 12.67 -8.97
CA ALA A 76 -1.03 13.10 -9.99
C ALA A 76 -1.62 14.00 -11.10
N ILE A 77 -2.95 14.21 -11.15
CA ILE A 77 -3.60 15.06 -12.17
C ILE A 77 -4.27 16.27 -11.49
N SER A 78 -3.45 17.13 -10.91
CA SER A 78 -3.83 18.52 -10.63
C SER A 78 -2.57 19.38 -10.61
N ASN A 79 -1.84 19.41 -11.73
CA ASN A 79 -0.80 20.39 -12.02
C ASN A 79 -0.59 20.45 -13.55
N GLU A 80 -1.64 20.67 -14.32
CA GLU A 80 -1.54 21.17 -15.70
C GLU A 80 -2.92 21.66 -16.15
N GLU A 81 -3.42 22.75 -15.59
CA GLU A 81 -4.31 23.60 -16.38
C GLU A 81 -4.03 25.07 -16.05
N ARG A 82 -3.56 25.74 -17.10
CA ARG A 82 -3.12 27.12 -17.19
C ARG A 82 -4.30 28.03 -17.46
#